data_AF-A0A1J3F9E3-F1
#
_entry.id   AF-A0A1J3F9E3-F1
#
_cell.length_a   1.000
_cell.length_b   1.000
_cell.length_c   1.000
_cell.angle_alpha   90.00
_cell.angle_beta   90.00
_cell.angle_gamma   90.00
#
_symmetry.space_group_name_H-M   'P 1'
#
loop_
_entity.id
_entity.type
_entity.pdbx_description
1 polymer ?
#
loop_
_entity_poly.entity_id
_entity_poly.type
_entity_poly.pdbx_seq_one_letter_code
_entity_poly.pdbx_strand_id
1 'polypeptide(L)'
;VTVLYKIGRADTFIRSLEKELEAITDMEKAEKSVGMIDPKQIKIGSRKYYRYIGSLTTPPCTQNVTWSVVRKVRTVTRKQVRLLRVAVHDDAESNARPVQAINKRVVHLYRPRD
;
A
#
# COMPACT_ATOMS: atom_id res chain seq x y z
N VAL A 1 -5.85 6.46 0.36
CA VAL A 1 -4.71 7.00 1.15
C VAL A 1 -3.53 6.05 0.97
N THR A 2 -2.30 6.55 0.89
CA THR A 2 -1.10 5.76 0.53
C THR A 2 -0.04 5.88 1.60
N VAL A 3 0.57 4.76 1.93
CA VAL A 3 1.69 4.65 2.87
C VAL A 3 2.86 4.04 2.12
N LEU A 4 4.01 4.72 2.14
CA LEU A 4 5.25 4.23 1.52
C LEU A 4 6.06 3.45 2.54
N TYR A 5 6.74 2.39 2.08
CA TYR A 5 7.61 1.57 2.90
C TYR A 5 9.02 1.54 2.33
N LYS A 6 10.00 1.39 3.22
CA LYS A 6 11.38 1.02 2.89
C LYS A 6 11.78 -0.23 3.67
N ILE A 7 12.77 -0.96 3.20
CA ILE A 7 13.28 -2.12 3.93
C ILE A 7 13.85 -1.67 5.29
N GLY A 8 13.48 -2.39 6.35
CA GLY A 8 13.90 -2.11 7.72
C GLY A 8 13.21 -3.01 8.73
N ARG A 9 12.80 -2.44 9.87
CA ARG A 9 12.08 -3.15 10.93
C ARG A 9 10.72 -3.66 10.44
N ALA A 10 10.27 -4.78 11.01
CA ALA A 10 8.99 -5.38 10.67
C ALA A 10 7.82 -4.42 10.92
N ASP A 11 6.89 -4.40 9.97
CA ASP A 11 5.63 -3.71 10.16
C ASP A 11 4.73 -4.53 11.08
N THR A 12 4.16 -3.90 12.11
CA THR A 12 3.35 -4.62 13.11
C THR A 12 2.01 -5.09 12.57
N PHE A 13 1.44 -4.38 11.60
CA PHE A 13 0.15 -4.69 11.00
C PHE A 13 0.27 -5.83 9.98
N ILE A 14 1.30 -5.79 9.13
CA ILE A 14 1.58 -6.92 8.23
C ILE A 14 1.92 -8.16 9.06
N ARG A 15 2.66 -8.01 10.18
CA ARG A 15 2.97 -9.12 11.08
C ARG A 15 1.72 -9.80 11.65
N SER A 16 0.67 -9.05 11.98
CA SER A 16 -0.58 -9.65 12.47
C SER A 16 -1.34 -10.44 11.40
N LEU A 17 -0.96 -10.32 10.12
CA LEU A 17 -1.58 -11.02 8.99
C LEU A 17 -0.67 -12.11 8.40
N GLU A 18 0.53 -12.33 8.95
CA GLU A 18 1.51 -13.25 8.34
C GLU A 18 0.99 -14.69 8.25
N LYS A 19 0.26 -15.17 9.26
CA LYS A 19 -0.28 -16.54 9.27
C LYS A 19 -1.33 -16.74 8.18
N GLU A 20 -2.19 -15.75 7.99
CA GLU A 20 -3.26 -15.77 7.00
C GLU A 20 -2.70 -15.62 5.58
N LEU A 21 -1.68 -14.76 5.41
CA LEU A 21 -0.94 -14.62 4.15
C LEU A 21 -0.22 -15.92 3.77
N GLU A 22 0.47 -16.56 4.73
CA GLU A 22 1.13 -17.87 4.52
C GLU A 22 0.11 -18.94 4.12
N ALA A 23 -1.11 -18.92 4.68
CA ALA A 23 -2.15 -19.91 4.40
C ALA A 23 -2.80 -19.80 3.00
N ILE A 24 -2.69 -18.65 2.33
CA ILE A 24 -3.21 -18.44 0.97
C ILE A 24 -2.10 -18.40 -0.09
N THR A 25 -0.85 -18.52 0.34
CA THR A 25 0.30 -18.55 -0.56
C THR A 25 0.19 -19.78 -1.49
N ASP A 26 0.50 -19.61 -2.78
CA ASP A 26 0.43 -20.69 -3.79
C ASP A 26 -0.97 -21.30 -4.05
N MET A 27 -2.05 -20.64 -3.60
CA MET A 27 -3.42 -21.05 -3.88
C MET A 27 -4.14 -20.05 -4.78
N GLU A 28 -4.68 -20.51 -5.91
CA GLU A 28 -5.49 -19.64 -6.78
C GLU A 28 -6.83 -19.28 -6.14
N LYS A 29 -7.17 -17.98 -6.16
CA LYS A 29 -8.46 -17.43 -5.66
C LYS A 29 -8.79 -17.85 -4.23
N ALA A 30 -7.78 -18.11 -3.41
CA ALA A 30 -7.97 -18.47 -2.02
C ALA A 30 -8.33 -17.24 -1.17
N GLU A 31 -9.26 -17.45 -0.25
CA GLU A 31 -9.67 -16.45 0.71
C GLU A 31 -9.51 -17.01 2.13
N LYS A 32 -9.05 -16.17 3.05
CA LYS A 32 -8.95 -16.51 4.47
C LYS A 32 -9.56 -15.40 5.31
N SER A 33 -10.45 -15.77 6.23
CA SER A 33 -10.99 -14.83 7.20
C SER A 33 -9.90 -14.37 8.17
N VAL A 34 -9.71 -13.05 8.27
CA VAL A 34 -8.76 -12.39 9.18
C VAL A 34 -9.44 -11.85 10.45
N GLY A 35 -10.74 -12.15 10.63
CA GLY A 35 -11.53 -11.61 11.73
C GLY A 35 -11.73 -10.09 11.66
N MET A 36 -11.93 -9.46 12.82
CA MET A 36 -12.12 -8.02 12.91
C MET A 36 -10.76 -7.29 12.98
N ILE A 37 -10.52 -6.40 12.02
CA ILE A 37 -9.31 -5.59 11.94
C ILE A 37 -9.66 -4.11 12.12
N ASP A 38 -9.03 -3.44 13.10
CA ASP A 38 -9.10 -1.98 13.23
C ASP A 38 -8.08 -1.32 12.27
N PRO A 39 -8.52 -0.57 11.25
CA PRO A 39 -7.61 0.09 10.31
C PRO A 39 -6.64 1.08 10.97
N LYS A 40 -6.93 1.58 12.17
CA LYS A 40 -6.01 2.44 12.93
C LYS A 40 -4.69 1.73 13.28
N GLN A 41 -4.68 0.40 13.31
CA GLN A 41 -3.48 -0.42 13.56
C GLN A 41 -2.42 -0.29 12.47
N ILE A 42 -2.78 0.19 11.27
CA ILE A 42 -1.83 0.50 10.19
C ILE A 42 -0.85 1.61 10.61
N LYS A 43 -1.17 2.43 11.62
CA LYS A 43 -0.25 3.45 12.19
C LYS A 43 0.44 4.31 11.11
N ILE A 44 -0.36 4.98 10.29
CA ILE A 44 0.07 5.88 9.20
C ILE A 44 1.17 6.86 9.66
N GLY A 45 1.13 7.29 10.92
CA GLY A 45 2.30 7.82 11.63
C GLY A 45 2.75 9.22 11.23
N SER A 46 2.02 9.89 10.34
CA SER A 46 2.20 11.31 10.01
C SER A 46 0.92 11.93 9.48
N ARG A 47 0.70 13.19 9.85
CA ARG A 47 -0.37 14.03 9.27
C ARG A 47 0.12 14.84 8.07
N LYS A 48 1.41 14.79 7.71
CA LYS A 48 1.98 15.47 6.53
C LYS A 48 1.80 14.58 5.29
N TYR A 49 1.15 15.05 4.23
CA TYR A 49 0.87 14.26 3.03
C TYR A 49 0.81 15.11 1.76
N TYR A 50 1.12 14.49 0.62
CA TYR A 50 0.87 15.05 -0.71
C TYR A 50 -0.56 14.73 -1.14
N ARG A 51 -1.22 15.67 -1.84
CA ARG A 51 -2.61 15.56 -2.30
C ARG A 51 -2.69 15.93 -3.78
N TYR A 52 -3.29 15.07 -4.60
CA TYR A 52 -3.54 15.34 -6.02
C TYR A 52 -4.73 14.51 -6.55
N ILE A 53 -5.31 14.93 -7.68
CA ILE A 53 -6.30 14.15 -8.42
C ILE A 53 -5.59 13.27 -9.45
N GLY A 54 -5.87 11.97 -9.43
CA GLY A 54 -5.27 10.97 -10.30
C GLY A 54 -6.30 9.94 -10.76
N SER A 55 -5.84 8.70 -10.93
CA SER A 55 -6.65 7.57 -11.35
C SER A 55 -6.39 6.34 -10.50
N LEU A 56 -7.17 5.28 -10.74
CA LEU A 56 -6.84 3.94 -10.31
C LEU A 56 -5.52 3.47 -10.95
N THR A 57 -4.73 2.72 -10.18
CA THR A 57 -3.48 2.10 -10.65
C THR A 57 -3.68 0.74 -11.29
N THR A 58 -4.91 0.24 -11.29
CA THR A 58 -5.36 -0.99 -11.95
C THR A 58 -6.39 -0.66 -13.03
N PRO A 59 -6.58 -1.53 -14.05
CA PRO A 59 -7.71 -1.40 -14.98
C PRO A 59 -9.05 -1.24 -14.24
N PRO A 60 -9.99 -0.41 -14.74
CA PRO A 60 -9.95 0.35 -16.01
C PRO A 60 -9.23 1.71 -15.91
N CYS A 61 -8.39 1.94 -14.90
CA CYS A 61 -7.64 3.19 -14.72
C CYS A 61 -8.52 4.45 -14.62
N THR A 62 -9.73 4.31 -14.07
CA THR A 62 -10.70 5.40 -13.92
C THR A 62 -10.08 6.61 -13.21
N GLN A 63 -10.31 7.79 -13.78
CA GLN A 63 -9.79 9.06 -13.27
C GLN A 63 -10.62 9.61 -12.09
N ASN A 64 -10.27 10.80 -11.64
CA ASN A 64 -10.91 11.54 -10.56
C ASN A 64 -10.75 10.91 -9.15
N VAL A 65 -9.68 10.15 -8.95
CA VAL A 65 -9.32 9.59 -7.64
C VAL A 65 -8.53 10.61 -6.84
N THR A 66 -8.99 10.96 -5.64
CA THR A 66 -8.24 11.84 -4.72
C THR A 66 -7.15 11.05 -4.00
N TRP A 67 -5.90 11.23 -4.43
CA TRP A 67 -4.74 10.59 -3.82
C TRP A 67 -4.21 11.40 -2.64
N SER A 68 -4.04 10.76 -1.49
CA SER A 68 -3.28 11.29 -0.35
C SER A 68 -2.08 10.38 -0.08
N VAL A 69 -0.86 10.86 -0.32
CA VAL A 69 0.38 10.10 -0.13
C VAL A 69 1.11 10.62 1.10
N VAL A 70 1.18 9.79 2.13
CA VAL A 70 1.75 10.17 3.43
C VAL A 70 3.26 10.38 3.29
N ARG A 71 3.77 11.51 3.81
CA ARG A 71 5.19 11.88 3.65
C ARG A 71 6.15 10.96 4.42
N LYS A 72 5.69 10.40 5.55
CA LYS A 72 6.51 9.51 6.36
C LYS A 72 6.59 8.13 5.70
N VAL A 73 7.82 7.72 5.38
CA VAL A 73 8.13 6.38 4.89
C VAL A 73 8.25 5.45 6.10
N ARG A 74 7.40 4.42 6.14
CA ARG A 74 7.41 3.36 7.16
C ARG A 74 8.42 2.27 6.80
N THR A 75 8.58 1.30 7.67
CA THR A 75 9.52 0.19 7.45
C THR A 75 8.78 -1.13 7.34
N VAL A 76 9.34 -2.04 6.54
CA VAL A 76 8.86 -3.41 6.35
C VAL A 76 10.07 -4.33 6.21
N THR A 77 9.94 -5.60 6.59
CA THR A 77 11.01 -6.58 6.33
C THR A 77 10.92 -7.15 4.92
N ARG A 78 12.05 -7.67 4.39
CA ARG A 78 12.04 -8.44 3.13
C ARG A 78 11.12 -9.67 3.19
N LYS A 79 11.06 -10.35 4.35
CA LYS A 79 10.14 -11.49 4.57
C LYS A 79 8.69 -11.07 4.32
N GLN A 80 8.26 -9.98 4.93
CA GLN A 80 6.90 -9.45 4.79
C GLN A 80 6.57 -9.04 3.34
N VAL A 81 7.51 -8.41 2.64
CA VAL A 81 7.32 -8.08 1.21
C VAL A 81 7.19 -9.36 0.37
N ARG A 82 8.01 -10.38 0.65
CA ARG A 82 7.94 -11.67 -0.04
C ARG A 82 6.59 -12.36 0.18
N LEU A 83 6.09 -12.41 1.41
CA LEU A 83 4.77 -12.99 1.71
C LEU A 83 3.65 -12.32 0.90
N LEU A 84 3.66 -10.99 0.82
CA LEU A 84 2.70 -10.25 0.00
C LEU A 84 2.88 -10.49 -1.50
N ARG A 85 4.09 -10.76 -1.98
CA ARG A 85 4.34 -11.03 -3.41
C ARG A 85 3.86 -12.42 -3.81
N VAL A 86 4.16 -13.45 -3.03
CA VAL A 86 3.80 -14.84 -3.38
C VAL A 86 2.29 -15.08 -3.22
N ALA A 87 1.61 -14.33 -2.35
CA ALA A 87 0.15 -14.35 -2.26
C ALA A 87 -0.57 -13.71 -3.47
N VAL A 88 0.15 -13.06 -4.38
CA VAL A 88 -0.43 -12.43 -5.58
C VAL A 88 -0.07 -13.25 -6.82
N HIS A 89 -1.05 -14.00 -7.32
CA HIS A 89 -0.97 -14.80 -8.55
C HIS A 89 -1.36 -13.95 -9.77
N ASP A 90 -0.56 -12.94 -10.09
CA ASP A 90 -0.80 -12.04 -11.22
C ASP A 90 0.12 -12.26 -12.43
N ASP A 91 0.93 -13.33 -12.41
CA ASP A 91 1.99 -13.68 -13.38
C ASP A 91 3.00 -12.57 -13.68
N ALA A 92 2.92 -11.44 -12.96
CA ALA A 92 3.81 -10.33 -13.15
C ALA A 92 5.13 -10.57 -12.42
N GLU A 93 6.17 -9.84 -12.78
CA GLU A 93 7.37 -9.70 -11.95
C GLU A 93 7.12 -8.69 -10.81
N SER A 94 6.25 -7.70 -11.07
CA SER A 94 5.90 -6.60 -10.17
C SER A 94 4.47 -6.14 -10.43
N ASN A 95 3.74 -5.83 -9.35
CA ASN A 95 2.37 -5.30 -9.41
C ASN A 95 2.30 -3.76 -9.30
N ALA A 96 3.45 -3.08 -9.45
CA ALA A 96 3.50 -1.62 -9.43
C ALA A 96 3.41 -1.06 -10.86
N ARG A 97 2.31 -0.36 -11.16
CA ARG A 97 2.18 0.42 -12.40
C ARG A 97 3.30 1.47 -12.50
N PRO A 98 3.96 1.65 -13.67
CA PRO A 98 5.01 2.65 -13.85
C PRO A 98 4.54 4.09 -13.56
N VAL A 99 5.48 4.96 -13.20
CA VAL A 99 5.20 6.39 -13.00
C VAL A 99 4.61 6.99 -14.27
N GLN A 100 3.51 7.72 -14.12
CA GLN A 100 2.80 8.37 -15.22
C GLN A 100 3.17 9.86 -15.28
N ALA A 101 3.15 10.46 -16.47
CA ALA A 101 3.43 11.88 -16.67
C ALA A 101 2.55 12.76 -15.76
N ILE A 102 3.16 13.80 -15.16
CA ILE A 102 2.44 14.72 -14.28
C ILE A 102 1.40 15.56 -15.04
N ASN A 103 1.67 15.86 -16.32
CA ASN A 103 0.89 16.78 -17.15
C ASN A 103 0.66 18.12 -16.42
N LYS A 104 -0.54 18.68 -16.48
CA LYS A 104 -0.89 19.96 -15.85
C LYS A 104 -1.39 19.82 -14.41
N ARG A 105 -1.19 18.67 -13.77
CA ARG A 105 -1.75 18.40 -12.42
C ARG A 105 -0.94 19.11 -11.34
N VAL A 106 -1.65 19.76 -10.43
CA VAL A 106 -1.06 20.36 -9.23
C VAL A 106 -0.99 19.31 -8.11
N VAL A 107 0.15 19.25 -7.43
CA VAL A 107 0.36 18.41 -6.25
C VAL A 107 0.52 19.31 -5.04
N HIS A 108 -0.43 19.24 -4.12
CA HIS A 108 -0.39 20.02 -2.88
C HIS A 108 0.34 19.25 -1.79
N LEU A 109 1.07 19.95 -0.93
CA LEU A 109 1.66 19.37 0.28
C LEU A 109 0.96 19.94 1.50
N TYR A 110 0.18 19.10 2.18
CA TYR A 110 -0.43 19.45 3.45
C TYR A 110 0.57 19.28 4.60
N ARG A 111 0.72 20.33 5.40
CA ARG A 111 1.46 20.33 6.65
C ARG A 111 0.52 20.93 7.70
N PRO A 112 0.14 20.19 8.76
CA PRO A 112 -0.51 20.81 9.90
C PRO A 112 0.38 21.93 10.43
N ARG A 113 -0.21 23.03 10.91
CA ARG A 113 0.52 24.06 11.67
C ARG A 113 1.28 23.34 12.78
N ASP A 114 2.60 23.53 12.83
CA ASP A 114 3.43 23.01 13.92
C ASP A 114 2.98 23.65 15.24
#